data_AF-A0A3M2ZWS5-F1
#
_entry.id   AF-A0A3M2ZWS5-F1
#
_cell.length_a   1.000
_cell.length_b   1.000
_cell.length_c   1.000
_cell.angle_alpha   90.00
_cell.angle_beta   90.00
_cell.angle_gamma   90.00
#
_symmetry.space_group_name_H-M   'P 1'
#
loop_
_entity.id
_entity.type
_entity.pdbx_description
1 polymer ?
#
loop_
_entity_poly.entity_id
_entity_poly.type
_entity_poly.pdbx_seq_one_letter_code
_entity_poly.pdbx_strand_id
1 'polypeptide(L)'
;MFERLREDIQSVFHRDPAARNAFEVLTCYPGMHAIWLHRFAHVLWRNGWKWLARVVSSFGRWMTGVEIHPGARIGRRFFIDHGMGIVIGETAEI
;
A
#
# COMPACT_ATOMS: atom_id res chain seq x y z
N MET A 1 2.01 13.23 6.09
CA MET A 1 1.17 12.30 5.29
C MET A 1 1.15 12.70 3.82
N PHE A 2 0.79 13.95 3.49
CA PHE A 2 0.78 14.47 2.11
C PHE A 2 2.13 14.40 1.38
N GLU A 3 3.25 14.69 2.05
CA GLU A 3 4.58 14.57 1.45
C GLU A 3 4.90 13.14 1.00
N ARG A 4 4.52 12.13 1.81
CA ARG A 4 4.72 10.71 1.43
C ARG A 4 3.84 10.32 0.26
N LEU A 5 2.58 10.75 0.24
CA LEU A 5 1.70 10.50 -0.90
C LEU A 5 2.27 11.08 -2.20
N ARG A 6 2.83 12.30 -2.12
CA ARG A 6 3.50 12.93 -3.25
C ARG A 6 4.74 12.15 -3.69
N GLU A 7 5.59 11.72 -2.77
CA GLU A 7 6.76 10.88 -3.07
C GLU A 7 6.38 9.55 -3.70
N ASP A 8 5.33 8.91 -3.17
CA ASP A 8 4.81 7.65 -3.66
C ASP A 8 4.32 7.80 -5.12
N ILE A 9 3.52 8.84 -5.42
CA ILE A 9 3.06 9.15 -6.80
C ILE A 9 4.24 9.46 -7.73
N GLN A 10 5.22 10.26 -7.28
CA GLN A 10 6.41 10.56 -8.08
C GLN A 10 7.24 9.30 -8.36
N SER A 11 7.29 8.36 -7.42
CA SER A 11 7.98 7.09 -7.62
C SER A 11 7.32 6.22 -8.69
N VAL A 12 5.99 6.29 -8.84
CA VAL A 12 5.26 5.61 -9.92
C VAL A 12 5.72 6.14 -11.26
N PHE A 13 5.69 7.46 -11.47
CA PHE A 13 6.11 8.06 -12.74
C PHE A 13 7.56 7.76 -13.13
N HIS A 14 8.42 7.53 -12.15
CA HIS A 14 9.81 7.17 -12.42
C HIS A 14 9.99 5.69 -12.81
N ARG A 15 9.06 4.82 -12.41
CA ARG A 15 9.20 3.36 -12.54
C ARG A 15 8.25 2.73 -13.55
N ASP A 16 7.11 3.36 -13.81
CA ASP A 16 6.09 2.89 -14.72
C ASP A 16 5.91 3.85 -15.90
N PRO A 17 6.43 3.50 -17.10
CA PRO A 17 6.22 4.28 -18.32
C PRO A 17 4.74 4.41 -18.75
N ALA A 18 3.85 3.55 -18.27
CA ALA A 18 2.42 3.59 -18.59
C ALA A 18 1.64 4.62 -17.75
N ALA A 19 2.24 5.15 -16.67
CA ALA A 19 1.61 6.14 -15.82
C ALA A 19 1.49 7.49 -16.54
N ARG A 20 0.27 7.92 -16.87
CA ARG A 20 0.06 9.15 -17.66
C ARG A 20 -0.11 10.40 -16.81
N ASN A 21 -0.80 10.30 -15.67
CA ASN A 21 -1.09 11.44 -14.82
C ASN A 21 -1.42 11.02 -13.37
N ALA A 22 -1.37 12.00 -12.45
CA ALA A 22 -1.46 11.73 -11.02
C ALA A 22 -2.87 11.31 -10.61
N PHE A 23 -3.89 11.75 -11.34
CA PHE A 23 -5.27 11.35 -11.10
C PHE A 23 -5.44 9.86 -11.39
N GLU A 24 -4.93 9.37 -12.52
CA GLU A 24 -4.92 7.94 -12.85
C GLU A 24 -4.16 7.11 -11.81
N VAL A 25 -2.99 7.57 -11.37
CA VAL A 25 -2.25 6.91 -10.28
C VAL A 25 -3.07 6.87 -9.00
N LEU A 26 -3.77 7.96 -8.67
CA LEU A 26 -4.58 8.04 -7.47
C LEU A 26 -5.83 7.15 -7.53
N THR A 27 -6.45 6.98 -8.70
CA THR A 27 -7.75 6.30 -8.81
C THR A 27 -7.66 4.88 -9.34
N CYS A 28 -6.59 4.50 -10.03
CA CYS A 28 -6.53 3.27 -10.83
C CYS A 28 -5.30 2.39 -10.58
N TYR A 29 -4.41 2.73 -9.64
CA TYR A 29 -3.25 1.90 -9.31
C TYR A 29 -3.50 1.06 -8.05
N PRO A 30 -3.94 -0.22 -8.20
CA PRO A 30 -4.29 -1.06 -7.05
C PRO A 30 -3.09 -1.33 -6.13
N GLY A 31 -1.87 -1.40 -6.67
CA GLY A 31 -0.66 -1.53 -5.87
C GLY A 31 -0.43 -0.33 -4.95
N MET A 32 -0.74 0.89 -5.40
CA MET A 32 -0.65 2.10 -4.58
C MET A 32 -1.75 2.14 -3.52
N HIS A 33 -2.99 1.76 -3.88
CA HIS A 33 -4.09 1.64 -2.92
C HIS A 33 -3.76 0.63 -1.81
N ALA A 34 -3.16 -0.50 -2.15
CA ALA A 34 -2.74 -1.51 -1.18
C ALA A 34 -1.71 -0.96 -0.19
N ILE A 35 -0.71 -0.22 -0.68
CA ILE A 35 0.31 0.43 0.16
C ILE A 35 -0.33 1.44 1.10
N TRP A 36 -1.23 2.31 0.62
CA TRP A 36 -1.86 3.33 1.45
C TRP A 36 -2.76 2.74 2.53
N LEU A 37 -3.58 1.72 2.18
CA LEU A 37 -4.39 0.99 3.14
C LEU A 37 -3.52 0.26 4.16
N HIS A 38 -2.43 -0.37 3.73
CA HIS A 38 -1.47 -0.97 4.65
C HIS A 38 -0.87 0.06 5.61
N ARG A 39 -0.45 1.23 5.14
CA ARG A 39 0.11 2.27 6.02
C ARG A 39 -0.90 2.70 7.10
N PHE A 40 -2.18 2.81 6.75
CA PHE A 40 -3.24 3.05 7.73
C PHE A 40 -3.41 1.87 8.69
N ALA A 41 -3.49 0.64 8.18
CA ALA A 41 -3.59 -0.58 8.97
C ALA A 41 -2.39 -0.77 9.93
N HIS A 42 -1.19 -0.40 9.50
CA HIS A 42 0.04 -0.47 10.28
C HIS A 42 0.00 0.50 11.46
N VAL A 43 -0.51 1.72 11.26
CA VAL A 43 -0.73 2.67 12.37
C VAL A 43 -1.70 2.09 13.39
N LEU A 44 -2.83 1.52 12.95
CA LEU A 44 -3.78 0.85 13.85
C LEU A 44 -3.12 -0.31 14.63
N TRP A 45 -2.33 -1.13 13.92
CA TRP A 45 -1.61 -2.27 14.50
C TRP A 45 -0.61 -1.85 15.57
N ARG A 46 0.16 -0.79 15.31
CA ARG A 46 1.14 -0.22 16.25
C ARG A 46 0.47 0.38 17.48
N ASN A 47 -0.75 0.90 17.36
CA ASN A 47 -1.53 1.47 18.45
C ASN A 47 -2.40 0.44 19.22
N GLY A 48 -2.21 -0.86 18.97
CA GLY A 48 -2.93 -1.92 19.70
C GLY A 48 -4.32 -2.27 19.16
N TRP A 49 -4.83 -1.56 18.14
CA TRP A 49 -6.12 -1.82 17.49
C TRP A 49 -6.01 -2.98 16.50
N LYS A 50 -5.58 -4.16 16.98
CA LYS A 50 -5.19 -5.32 16.14
C LYS A 50 -6.31 -5.83 15.25
N TRP A 51 -7.52 -5.93 15.79
CA TRP A 51 -8.68 -6.41 15.03
C TRP A 51 -9.03 -5.43 13.90
N LEU A 52 -9.10 -4.13 14.18
CA LEU A 52 -9.40 -3.11 13.16
C LEU A 52 -8.31 -3.06 12.09
N ALA A 53 -7.04 -3.20 12.47
CA ALA A 53 -5.93 -3.30 11.54
C ALA A 53 -6.07 -4.51 10.59
N ARG A 54 -6.52 -5.66 11.09
CA ARG A 54 -6.82 -6.84 10.27
C ARG A 54 -8.00 -6.60 9.33
N VAL A 55 -9.07 -5.95 9.80
CA VAL A 55 -10.21 -5.58 8.94
C VAL A 55 -9.76 -4.70 7.78
N VAL A 56 -8.96 -3.66 8.04
CA VAL A 56 -8.41 -2.78 6.99
C VAL A 56 -7.51 -3.56 6.02
N SER A 57 -6.64 -4.42 6.54
CA SER A 57 -5.76 -5.27 5.72
C SER A 57 -6.56 -6.22 4.81
N SER A 58 -7.58 -6.89 5.34
CA SER A 58 -8.48 -7.76 4.58
C SER A 58 -9.29 -6.98 3.53
N PHE A 59 -9.76 -5.79 3.87
CA PHE A 59 -10.43 -4.91 2.92
C PHE A 59 -9.49 -4.48 1.78
N GLY A 60 -8.23 -4.15 2.09
CA GLY A 60 -7.20 -3.89 1.09
C GLY A 60 -6.97 -5.06 0.16
N ARG A 61 -6.85 -6.28 0.70
CA ARG A 61 -6.75 -7.52 -0.10
C ARG A 61 -7.95 -7.70 -1.01
N TRP A 62 -9.17 -7.53 -0.50
CA TRP A 62 -10.39 -7.67 -1.30
C TRP A 62 -10.46 -6.65 -2.45
N MET A 63 -10.07 -5.41 -2.19
CA MET A 63 -10.11 -4.33 -3.20
C MET A 63 -9.02 -4.47 -4.27
N THR A 64 -7.82 -4.92 -3.90
CA THR A 64 -6.62 -4.79 -4.75
C THR A 64 -6.01 -6.12 -5.19
N GLY A 65 -6.37 -7.23 -4.55
CA GLY A 65 -5.71 -8.53 -4.73
C GLY A 65 -4.33 -8.64 -4.07
N VAL A 66 -3.87 -7.59 -3.37
CA VAL A 66 -2.60 -7.55 -2.64
C VAL A 66 -2.85 -7.80 -1.16
N GLU A 67 -2.24 -8.83 -0.60
CA GLU A 67 -2.28 -9.09 0.85
C GLU A 67 -1.03 -8.53 1.53
N ILE A 68 -1.22 -7.52 2.39
CA ILE A 68 -0.15 -6.97 3.22
C ILE A 68 -0.56 -7.06 4.67
N HIS A 69 0.15 -7.87 5.45
CA HIS A 69 -0.07 -7.97 6.87
C HIS A 69 0.16 -6.61 7.54
N PRO A 70 -0.71 -6.15 8.47
CA PRO A 70 -0.57 -4.83 9.08
C PRO A 70 0.69 -4.70 9.97
N GLY A 71 1.25 -5.82 10.42
CA GLY A 71 2.52 -5.87 11.14
C GLY A 71 3.78 -5.69 10.29
N ALA A 72 3.69 -5.87 8.96
CA ALA A 72 4.83 -5.71 8.05
C ALA A 72 5.39 -4.28 8.15
N ARG A 73 6.72 -4.15 8.00
CA ARG A 73 7.42 -2.86 8.02
C ARG A 73 7.86 -2.52 6.60
N ILE A 74 7.22 -1.51 6.02
CA ILE A 74 7.49 -1.06 4.64
C ILE A 74 8.02 0.38 4.65
N GLY A 75 9.20 0.57 4.06
CA GLY A 75 9.89 1.82 3.89
C GLY A 75 9.19 2.84 2.98
N ARG A 76 9.94 3.88 2.56
CA ARG A 76 9.45 4.96 1.69
C ARG A 76 9.66 4.61 0.22
N ARG A 77 8.82 5.16 -0.68
CA ARG A 77 8.93 4.97 -2.14
C ARG A 77 8.90 3.49 -2.55
N PHE A 78 8.15 2.71 -1.78
CA PHE A 78 7.82 1.34 -2.12
C PHE A 78 6.76 1.37 -3.23
N PHE A 79 6.90 0.50 -4.21
CA PHE A 79 6.03 0.47 -5.39
C PHE A 79 5.63 -0.98 -5.66
N ILE A 80 4.34 -1.19 -5.89
CA ILE A 80 3.78 -2.45 -6.34
C ILE A 80 3.18 -2.19 -7.72
N ASP A 81 3.70 -2.87 -8.73
CA ASP A 81 3.14 -2.83 -10.07
C ASP A 81 2.15 -3.99 -10.28
N HIS A 82 0.99 -3.71 -10.87
CA HIS A 82 -0.18 -4.59 -11.01
C HIS A 82 -0.77 -5.16 -9.69
N GLY A 83 0.01 -5.91 -8.91
CA GLY A 83 -0.28 -6.27 -7.52
C GLY A 83 -1.06 -7.56 -7.26
N MET A 84 -1.78 -8.12 -8.23
CA MET A 84 -2.60 -9.32 -8.01
C MET A 84 -1.77 -10.51 -7.51
N GLY A 85 -2.16 -11.10 -6.37
CA GLY A 85 -1.54 -12.32 -5.82
C GLY A 85 -0.29 -12.07 -4.98
N ILE A 86 0.13 -10.83 -4.78
CA ILE A 86 1.23 -10.50 -3.86
C ILE A 86 0.80 -10.75 -2.41
N VAL A 87 1.70 -11.36 -1.62
CA VAL A 87 1.51 -11.60 -0.19
C VAL A 87 2.75 -11.15 0.58
N ILE A 88 2.58 -10.25 1.55
CA ILE A 88 3.63 -9.76 2.44
C ILE A 88 3.27 -10.11 3.89
N GLY A 89 4.08 -10.98 4.51
CA GLY A 89 3.86 -11.54 5.83
C GLY A 89 4.11 -10.58 6.99
N GLU A 90 3.69 -11.00 8.19
CA GLU A 90 3.72 -10.16 9.40
C GLU A 90 5.10 -9.63 9.78
N THR A 91 6.13 -10.47 9.65
CA THR A 91 7.49 -10.18 10.08
C THR A 91 8.36 -9.60 8.96
N ALA A 92 7.77 -9.31 7.79
CA ALA A 92 8.51 -8.76 6.67
C ALA A 92 9.01 -7.34 6.98
N GLU A 93 10.27 -7.07 6.61
CA GLU A 93 10.89 -5.75 6.63
C GLU A 93 11.43 -5.44 5.22
N ILE A 94 10.91 -4.37 4.60
CA ILE A 94 11.16 -3.98 3.20
C ILE A 94 11.46 -2.49 3.10
#